data_AF-A0A8S3D9Y1-F1
#
_entry.id   AF-A0A8S3D9Y1-F1
#
_cell.length_a   1.000
_cell.length_b   1.000
_cell.length_c   1.000
_cell.angle_alpha   90.00
_cell.angle_beta   90.00
_cell.angle_gamma   90.00
#
_symmetry.space_group_name_H-M   'P 1'
#
loop_
_entity.id
_entity.type
_entity.pdbx_description
1 polymer ?
#
loop_
_entity_poly.entity_id
_entity_poly.type
_entity_poly.pdbx_seq_one_letter_code
_entity_poly.pdbx_strand_id
1 'polypeptide(L)' 'MDSPNDGKELIPEFFYLPEFLVNSNRFDLGKLQSNNQELNHVQLPPWAHNSPEEFIRLHRLALESDYV' A
#
# COMPACT_ATOMS: atom_id res chain seq x y z
N MET A 1 15.31 -6.69 -7.30
CA MET A 1 16.40 -5.97 -6.61
C MET A 1 16.14 -6.16 -5.13
N ASP A 2 16.50 -7.32 -4.60
CA ASP A 2 16.37 -7.59 -3.18
C ASP A 2 17.63 -7.06 -2.51
N SER A 3 17.50 -5.95 -1.80
CA SER A 3 18.60 -5.43 -1.00
C SER A 3 18.70 -6.30 0.25
N PRO A 4 19.86 -6.91 0.55
CA PRO A 4 20.02 -7.81 1.70
C PRO A 4 19.83 -7.13 3.07
N ASN A 5 19.62 -5.81 3.08
CA ASN A 5 19.35 -5.01 4.27
C ASN A 5 17.91 -4.46 4.33
N ASP A 6 17.00 -4.92 3.45
CA ASP A 6 15.60 -4.49 3.45
C ASP A 6 14.72 -5.40 4.31
N GLY A 7 15.02 -5.44 5.62
CA GLY A 7 14.25 -6.16 6.62
C GLY A 7 13.19 -5.30 7.31
N LYS A 8 12.39 -4.57 6.52
CA LYS A 8 11.33 -3.70 7.07
C LYS A 8 10.08 -4.53 7.39
N GLU A 9 9.55 -4.34 8.58
CA GLU A 9 8.27 -4.90 9.00
C GLU A 9 7.11 -3.97 8.62
N LEU A 10 5.91 -4.53 8.52
CA LEU A 10 4.71 -3.74 8.25
C LEU A 10 4.28 -2.96 9.50
N ILE A 11 3.79 -1.74 9.28
CA ILE A 11 3.18 -0.92 10.32
C ILE A 11 1.71 -1.31 10.54
N PRO A 12 1.12 -1.04 11.72
CA PRO A 12 -0.27 -1.40 12.04
C PRO A 12 -1.33 -0.90 11.03
N GLU A 13 -1.08 0.24 10.39
CA GLU A 13 -1.99 0.89 9.46
C GLU A 13 -2.38 -0.01 8.28
N PHE A 14 -1.52 -0.95 7.87
CA PHE A 14 -1.81 -1.97 6.86
C PHE A 14 -3.00 -2.89 7.20
N PHE A 15 -3.48 -2.88 8.45
CA PHE A 15 -4.54 -3.78 8.92
C PHE A 15 -5.81 -3.07 9.39
N TYR A 16 -5.86 -1.73 9.35
CA TYR A 16 -7.08 -1.00 9.74
C TYR A 16 -7.27 0.39 9.12
N LEU A 17 -6.27 1.00 8.47
CA LEU A 17 -6.36 2.38 8.00
C LEU A 17 -6.19 2.47 6.47
N PRO A 18 -7.25 2.46 5.66
CA PRO A 18 -7.11 2.59 4.20
C PRO A 18 -6.56 3.95 3.75
N GLU A 19 -6.70 5.00 4.56
CA GLU A 19 -6.39 6.38 4.19
C GLU A 19 -4.91 6.62 3.93
N PHE A 20 -3.98 5.86 4.54
CA PHE A 20 -2.54 6.06 4.29
C PHE A 20 -2.13 5.66 2.86
N LEU A 21 -3.00 4.94 2.14
CA LEU A 21 -2.79 4.55 0.74
C LEU A 21 -3.27 5.62 -0.25
N VAL A 22 -3.94 6.67 0.25
CA VAL A 22 -4.62 7.68 -0.57
C VAL A 22 -4.03 9.06 -0.30
N ASN A 23 -3.50 9.70 -1.34
CA ASN A 23 -3.18 11.13 -1.34
C ASN A 23 -4.45 12.01 -1.37
N SER A 24 -5.23 11.98 -0.30
CA SER A 24 -6.52 12.72 -0.18
C SER A 24 -6.33 14.24 -0.22
N ASN A 25 -5.20 14.73 0.31
CA ASN A 25 -4.85 16.14 0.31
C ASN A 25 -4.36 16.67 -1.04
N ARG A 26 -4.22 15.80 -2.06
CA ARG A 26 -3.73 16.15 -3.40
C ARG A 26 -2.39 16.87 -3.37
N PHE A 27 -1.45 16.37 -2.56
CA PHE A 27 -0.08 16.85 -2.58
C PHE A 27 0.57 16.59 -3.94
N ASP A 28 1.41 17.51 -4.40
CA ASP A 28 2.32 17.26 -5.52
C ASP A 28 3.50 16.42 -5.01
N LEU A 29 3.47 15.12 -5.33
CA LEU A 29 4.51 14.17 -4.96
C LEU A 29 5.61 14.05 -6.03
N GLY A 30 5.52 14.83 -7.11
CA GLY A 30 6.44 14.78 -8.24
C GLY A 30 6.24 13.57 -9.15
N LYS A 31 7.32 13.19 -9.84
CA LYS A 31 7.30 12.14 -10.88
C LYS A 31 8.39 11.10 -10.63
N LEU A 32 8.10 9.84 -10.96
CA LEU A 32 9.07 8.77 -10.99
C LEU A 32 10.18 9.08 -11.99
N GLN A 33 11.44 9.01 -11.55
CA GLN A 33 12.59 9.29 -12.42
C GLN A 33 12.73 8.28 -13.56
N SER A 34 12.26 7.05 -13.36
CA SER A 34 12.39 5.96 -14.32
C SER A 34 11.49 6.09 -15.55
N ASN A 35 10.26 6.57 -15.37
CA ASN A 35 9.24 6.59 -16.42
C ASN A 35 8.46 7.92 -16.51
N ASN A 36 8.86 8.93 -15.74
CA ASN A 36 8.23 10.24 -15.65
C ASN A 36 6.73 10.20 -15.28
N GLN A 37 6.28 9.11 -14.65
CA GLN A 37 4.90 8.94 -14.20
C GLN A 37 4.65 9.78 -12.94
N GLU A 38 3.54 10.51 -12.94
CA GLU A 38 3.09 11.29 -11.78
C GLU A 38 2.77 10.39 -10.60
N LEU A 39 3.25 10.79 -9.43
CA LEU A 39 2.99 10.11 -8.16
C LEU A 39 1.72 10.67 -7.54
N ASN A 40 0.80 9.78 -7.15
CA ASN A 40 -0.46 10.15 -6.52
C ASN A 40 -0.87 9.11 -5.46
N HIS A 41 -1.95 8.35 -5.70
CA HIS A 41 -2.36 7.26 -4.81
C HIS A 41 -1.37 6.09 -4.90
N VAL A 42 -1.29 5.29 -3.82
CA VAL A 42 -0.51 4.07 -3.82
C VAL A 42 -1.07 3.11 -4.88
N GLN A 43 -0.18 2.50 -5.67
CA GLN A 43 -0.57 1.49 -6.64
C GLN A 43 -0.92 0.20 -5.91
N LEU A 44 -2.18 -0.21 -5.99
CA LEU A 44 -2.67 -1.40 -5.32
C LEU A 44 -2.52 -2.64 -6.22
N PRO A 45 -2.34 -3.83 -5.63
CA PRO A 45 -2.37 -5.07 -6.38
C PRO A 45 -3.70 -5.29 -7.13
N PRO A 46 -3.71 -6.04 -8.25
CA PRO A 46 -4.93 -6.24 -9.05
C PRO A 46 -6.12 -6.82 -8.29
N TRP A 47 -5.87 -7.66 -7.29
CA TRP A 47 -6.90 -8.29 -6.46
C TRP A 47 -7.62 -7.30 -5.53
N ALA A 48 -7.06 -6.12 -5.28
CA ALA A 48 -7.70 -5.07 -4.48
C ALA A 48 -8.64 -4.19 -5.32
N HIS A 49 -8.72 -4.39 -6.65
CA HIS A 49 -9.64 -3.67 -7.53
C HIS A 49 -9.56 -2.12 -7.42
N ASN A 50 -8.37 -1.58 -7.14
CA ASN A 50 -8.15 -0.15 -6.84
C ASN A 50 -8.95 0.39 -5.63
N SER A 51 -9.40 -0.47 -4.72
CA SER A 51 -10.01 -0.09 -3.43
C SER A 51 -9.00 -0.27 -2.28
N PRO A 52 -8.55 0.82 -1.65
CA PRO A 52 -7.78 0.76 -0.42
C PRO A 52 -8.50 0.00 0.70
N GLU A 53 -9.82 0.13 0.79
CA GLU A 53 -10.65 -0.55 1.79
C GLU A 53 -10.58 -2.07 1.60
N GLU A 54 -10.69 -2.56 0.36
CA GLU A 54 -10.57 -3.98 0.06
C GLU A 54 -9.16 -4.50 0.36
N PHE A 55 -8.14 -3.71 0.06
CA PHE A 55 -6.74 -4.04 0.39
C PHE A 55 -6.55 -4.26 1.90
N ILE A 56 -7.03 -3.31 2.72
CA ILE A 56 -6.94 -3.40 4.18
C ILE A 56 -7.80 -4.54 4.73
N ARG A 57 -9.01 -4.72 4.21
CA ARG A 57 -9.92 -5.80 4.64
C ARG A 57 -9.27 -7.16 4.45
N LEU A 58 -8.64 -7.40 3.30
CA LEU A 58 -7.95 -8.66 3.03
C LEU A 58 -6.69 -8.84 3.88
N HIS A 59 -5.95 -7.77 4.16
CA HIS A 59 -4.80 -7.83 5.09
C HIS A 59 -5.24 -8.20 6.51
N ARG A 60 -6.33 -7.59 7.02
CA ARG A 60 -6.90 -7.95 8.33
C ARG A 60 -7.35 -9.40 8.36
N LEU A 61 -8.06 -9.86 7.33
CA LEU A 61 -8.50 -11.26 7.26
C LEU A 61 -7.31 -12.24 7.24
N ALA A 62 -6.22 -11.89 6.56
CA ALA A 62 -5.01 -12.71 6.58
C ALA A 62 -4.38 -12.75 7.98
N LEU A 63 -4.31 -11.60 8.66
CA LEU A 63 -3.77 -11.49 10.02
C LEU A 63 -4.60 -12.29 11.05
N GLU A 64 -5.91 -12.35 10.87
CA GLU A 64 -6.85 -13.07 11.74
C GLU A 64 -7.07 -14.54 11.33
N SER A 65 -6.34 -15.04 10.33
CA SER A 65 -6.49 -16.42 9.84
C SER A 65 -5.67 -17.42 10.65
N ASP A 66 -6.03 -18.71 10.56
CA ASP A 66 -5.33 -19.80 11.25
C ASP A 66 -3.87 -20.02 10.78
N TYR A 67 -3.43 -19.34 9.72
CA TYR A 67 -2.07 -19.44 9.16
C TYR A 67 -1.07 -18.48 9.81
N VAL A 68 -1.56 -17.51 10.59
CA VAL A 68 -0.78 -16.52 11.32
C VAL A 68 -0.81 -16.86 12.80
#